data_AF-A0A7K2ZED2-F1
#
_entry.id   AF-A0A7K2ZED2-F1
#
_cell.length_a   1.000
_cell.length_b   1.000
_cell.length_c   1.000
_cell.angle_alpha   90.00
_cell.angle_beta   90.00
_cell.angle_gamma   90.00
#
_symmetry.space_group_name_H-M   'P 1'
#
loop_
_entity.id
_entity.type
_entity.pdbx_description
1 polymer ?
#
loop_
_entity_poly.entity_id
_entity_poly.type
_entity_poly.pdbx_seq_one_letter_code
_entity_poly.pdbx_strand_id
1 'polypeptide(L)'
;SWVETVRRLSGRPVVIPAGGELVALGAAALAASAAGGGDPVALATSWGAGDTGSQLDPVERDLETWQRVTSVLDRAAEPLLGG
;
A
#
# COMPACT_ATOMS: atom_id res chain seq x y z
N SER A 1 -15.37 2.78 -0.45
CA SER A 1 -14.27 3.56 0.17
C SER A 1 -13.00 3.34 -0.64
N TRP A 2 -11.93 4.11 -0.42
CA TRP A 2 -10.64 3.88 -1.09
C TRP A 2 -10.08 2.48 -0.81
N VAL A 3 -10.29 1.95 0.41
CA VAL A 3 -9.86 0.61 0.81
C VAL A 3 -10.45 -0.45 -0.12
N GLU A 4 -11.75 -0.37 -0.38
CA GLU A 4 -12.45 -1.34 -1.25
C GLU A 4 -11.99 -1.21 -2.71
N THR A 5 -11.66 0.01 -3.16
CA THR A 5 -11.03 0.21 -4.47
C THR A 5 -9.69 -0.51 -4.56
N VAL A 6 -8.82 -0.37 -3.57
CA VAL A 6 -7.51 -1.06 -3.55
C VAL A 6 -7.69 -2.57 -3.54
N ARG A 7 -8.62 -3.11 -2.74
CA ARG A 7 -8.91 -4.55 -2.71
C ARG A 7 -9.33 -5.08 -4.09
N ARG A 8 -10.29 -4.42 -4.74
CA ARG A 8 -10.79 -4.78 -6.09
C ARG A 8 -9.77 -4.61 -7.20
N LEU A 9 -8.81 -3.69 -7.05
CA LEU A 9 -7.73 -3.53 -8.03
C LEU A 9 -6.63 -4.58 -7.84
N SER A 10 -6.29 -4.91 -6.59
CA SER A 10 -5.17 -5.80 -6.27
C SER A 10 -5.52 -7.27 -6.46
N GLY A 11 -6.74 -7.68 -6.14
CA GLY A 11 -7.11 -9.09 -6.06
C GLY A 11 -6.43 -9.85 -4.90
N ARG A 12 -5.78 -9.13 -3.98
CA ARG A 12 -4.88 -9.68 -2.96
C ARG A 12 -5.34 -9.28 -1.55
N PRO A 13 -4.92 -10.02 -0.51
CA PRO A 13 -5.09 -9.56 0.87
C PRO A 13 -4.49 -8.17 1.04
N VAL A 14 -5.18 -7.30 1.78
CA VAL A 14 -4.74 -5.92 2.05
C VAL A 14 -4.49 -5.79 3.55
N VAL A 15 -3.28 -5.35 3.91
CA VAL A 15 -2.93 -5.06 5.31
C VAL A 15 -3.01 -3.55 5.53
N ILE A 16 -3.75 -3.15 6.57
CA ILE A 16 -3.85 -1.75 7.00
C ILE A 16 -3.10 -1.61 8.33
N PRO A 17 -1.92 -0.97 8.33
CA PRO A 17 -1.17 -0.73 9.56
C PRO A 17 -1.96 0.15 10.54
N ALA A 18 -1.94 -0.20 11.83
CA ALA A 18 -2.61 0.59 12.88
C ALA A 18 -1.74 1.71 13.47
N GLY A 19 -0.42 1.71 13.24
CA GLY A 19 0.53 2.65 13.85
C GLY A 19 0.46 4.06 13.25
N GLY A 20 0.45 5.09 14.11
CA GLY A 20 0.44 6.50 13.68
C GLY A 20 1.81 7.09 13.37
N GLU A 21 2.86 6.65 14.08
CA GLU A 21 4.21 7.25 14.02
C GLU A 21 5.21 6.31 13.32
N LEU A 22 4.81 5.68 12.21
CA LEU A 22 5.64 4.71 11.50
C LEU A 22 6.99 5.31 11.04
N VAL A 23 7.00 6.59 10.69
CA VAL A 23 8.22 7.31 10.32
C VAL A 23 9.16 7.45 11.52
N ALA A 24 8.64 7.86 12.68
CA ALA A 24 9.46 8.02 13.89
C ALA A 24 10.00 6.67 14.38
N LEU A 25 9.19 5.61 14.31
CA LEU A 25 9.62 4.26 14.63
C LEU A 25 10.76 3.79 13.70
N GLY A 26 10.62 4.01 12.39
CA GLY A 26 11.67 3.69 11.42
C GLY A 26 12.95 4.48 11.66
N ALA A 27 12.84 5.78 11.95
CA ALA A 27 13.98 6.64 12.27
C ALA A 27 14.70 6.17 13.55
N ALA A 28 13.95 5.79 14.60
CA ALA A 28 14.51 5.25 15.83
C ALA A 28 15.25 3.93 15.60
N ALA A 29 14.69 3.03 14.77
CA ALA A 29 15.32 1.75 14.44
C ALA A 29 16.62 1.94 13.64
N LEU A 30 16.62 2.87 12.68
CA LEU A 30 17.83 3.25 11.94
C LEU A 30 18.90 3.85 12.86
N ALA A 31 18.53 4.77 13.75
CA ALA A 31 19.46 5.37 14.70
C ALA A 31 20.05 4.33 15.66
N ALA A 32 19.23 3.41 16.18
CA ALA A 32 19.67 2.34 17.06
C ALA A 32 20.62 1.36 16.35
N SER A 33 20.32 0.97 15.10
CA SER A 33 21.22 0.16 14.28
C SER A 33 22.52 0.89 13.95
N ALA A 34 22.47 2.19 13.66
CA ALA A 34 23.69 2.98 13.43
C ALA A 34 24.59 3.06 14.67
N ALA A 35 23.99 3.13 15.87
CA ALA A 35 24.73 3.23 17.13
C ALA A 35 25.23 1.87 17.66
N GLY A 36 24.46 0.79 17.48
CA GLY A 36 24.73 -0.52 18.08
C GLY A 36 25.04 -1.64 17.09
N GLY A 37 24.96 -1.39 15.79
CA GLY A 37 24.98 -2.40 14.76
C GLY A 37 23.67 -3.20 14.66
N GLY A 38 23.66 -4.19 13.77
CA GLY A 38 22.48 -5.05 13.52
C GLY A 38 21.55 -4.52 12.42
N ASP A 39 20.55 -5.31 12.06
CA ASP A 39 19.58 -4.98 11.01
C ASP A 39 18.48 -4.05 11.55
N PRO A 40 18.34 -2.82 11.03
CA PRO A 40 17.30 -1.90 11.47
C PRO A 40 15.88 -2.40 11.16
N VAL A 41 15.70 -3.24 10.12
CA VAL A 41 14.37 -3.79 9.79
C VAL A 41 13.98 -4.84 10.81
N ALA A 42 14.84 -5.81 11.10
CA ALA A 42 14.62 -6.78 12.16
C ALA A 42 14.33 -6.11 13.51
N LEU A 43 15.05 -5.02 13.83
CA LEU A 43 14.83 -4.26 15.05
C LEU A 43 13.45 -3.58 15.07
N ALA A 44 13.06 -2.89 14.00
CA ALA A 44 11.75 -2.28 13.86
C ALA A 44 10.62 -3.33 13.98
N THR A 45 10.76 -4.47 13.31
CA THR A 45 9.79 -5.58 13.39
C THR A 45 9.69 -6.11 14.82
N SER A 46 10.79 -6.25 15.54
CA SER A 46 10.76 -6.68 16.96
C SER A 46 10.02 -5.70 17.88
N TRP A 47 9.90 -4.43 17.48
CA TRP A 47 9.09 -3.41 18.17
C TRP A 47 7.63 -3.39 17.71
N GLY A 48 7.22 -4.33 16.85
CA GLY A 48 5.87 -4.44 16.32
C GLY A 48 5.60 -3.60 15.08
N ALA A 49 6.65 -3.17 14.34
CA ALA A 49 6.45 -2.50 13.05
C ALA A 49 5.74 -3.43 12.05
N GLY A 50 4.46 -3.15 11.79
CA GLY A 50 3.65 -3.88 10.80
C GLY A 50 2.73 -4.96 11.38
N ASP A 51 2.93 -5.40 12.62
CA ASP A 51 2.18 -6.52 13.21
C ASP A 51 0.79 -6.12 13.74
N THR A 52 0.57 -4.85 14.06
CA THR A 52 -0.68 -4.39 14.70
C THR A 52 -1.80 -4.06 13.70
N GLY A 53 -1.63 -4.38 12.41
CA GLY A 53 -2.57 -4.00 11.35
C GLY A 53 -3.76 -4.96 11.19
N SER A 54 -4.86 -4.44 10.65
CA SER A 54 -5.96 -5.31 10.20
C SER A 54 -5.66 -5.87 8.82
N GLN A 55 -5.77 -7.20 8.68
CA GLN A 55 -5.71 -7.85 7.37
C GLN A 55 -7.13 -8.05 6.84
N LEU A 56 -7.34 -7.57 5.62
CA LEU A 56 -8.58 -7.76 4.87
C LEU A 56 -8.38 -8.87 3.85
N ASP A 57 -9.37 -9.75 3.73
CA ASP A 57 -9.35 -10.85 2.78
C ASP A 57 -9.23 -10.34 1.33
N PRO A 58 -8.66 -11.15 0.43
CA PRO A 58 -8.69 -10.84 -0.98
C PRO A 58 -10.14 -10.80 -1.48
N VAL A 59 -10.36 -10.00 -2.52
CA VAL A 59 -11.60 -10.00 -3.30
C VAL A 59 -11.25 -10.25 -4.76
N GLU A 60 -12.20 -10.72 -5.55
CA GLU A 60 -11.99 -10.89 -6.99
C GLU A 60 -11.62 -9.57 -7.64
N ARG A 61 -10.70 -9.61 -8.62
CA ARG A 61 -10.27 -8.39 -9.29
C ARG A 61 -11.37 -7.88 -10.21
N ASP A 62 -11.72 -6.60 -10.07
CA ASP A 62 -12.77 -5.99 -10.88
C ASP A 62 -12.24 -5.54 -12.25
N LEU A 63 -12.07 -6.53 -13.13
CA LEU A 63 -11.60 -6.31 -14.49
C LEU A 63 -12.63 -5.59 -15.36
N GLU A 64 -13.92 -5.79 -15.10
CA GLU A 64 -15.00 -5.15 -15.86
C GLU A 64 -14.96 -3.64 -15.69
N THR A 65 -14.89 -3.16 -14.45
CA THR A 65 -14.80 -1.73 -14.15
C THR A 65 -13.50 -1.15 -14.67
N TRP A 66 -12.39 -1.88 -14.54
CA TRP A 66 -11.11 -1.48 -15.11
C TRP A 66 -11.24 -1.24 -16.63
N GLN A 67 -11.71 -2.24 -17.37
CA GLN A 67 -11.85 -2.18 -18.82
C GLN A 67 -12.77 -1.04 -19.25
N ARG A 68 -13.87 -0.82 -18.52
CA ARG A 68 -14.77 0.31 -18.76
C ARG A 68 -14.06 1.65 -18.64
N VAL A 69 -13.31 1.87 -17.55
CA VAL A 69 -12.57 3.13 -17.32
C VAL A 69 -11.50 3.33 -18.38
N THR A 70 -10.69 2.30 -18.66
CA THR A 70 -9.65 2.37 -19.72
C THR A 70 -10.27 2.69 -21.07
N SER A 71 -11.37 2.05 -21.45
CA SER A 71 -12.07 2.34 -22.71
C SER A 71 -12.55 3.79 -22.82
N VAL A 72 -13.00 4.41 -21.72
CA VAL A 72 -13.39 5.82 -21.72
C VAL A 72 -12.16 6.72 -21.86
N LEU A 73 -11.09 6.43 -21.14
CA LEU A 73 -9.83 7.18 -21.22
C LEU A 73 -9.23 7.12 -22.62
N ASP A 74 -9.23 5.95 -23.26
CA ASP A 74 -8.71 5.77 -24.62
C ASP A 74 -9.49 6.63 -25.63
N ARG A 75 -10.82 6.63 -25.53
CA ARG A 75 -11.69 7.47 -26.39
C ARG A 75 -11.54 8.97 -26.13
N ALA A 76 -11.19 9.36 -24.90
CA ALA A 76 -10.99 10.74 -24.52
C ALA A 76 -9.58 11.26 -24.83
N ALA A 77 -8.58 10.37 -24.95
CA ALA A 77 -7.20 10.73 -25.22
C ALA A 77 -7.02 11.46 -26.56
N GLU A 78 -7.73 11.03 -27.62
CA GLU A 78 -7.69 11.68 -28.94
C GLU A 78 -8.17 13.16 -28.89
N PRO A 79 -9.33 13.49 -28.32
CA PRO A 79 -9.76 14.89 -28.16
C PRO A 79 -8.90 15.73 -27.19
N LEU A 80 -8.26 15.11 -26.18
CA LEU A 80 -7.59 15.82 -25.09
C LEU A 80 -6.08 16.06 -25.31
N LEU A 81 -5.42 15.23 -26.12
CA LEU A 81 -3.98 15.35 -26.41
C LEU A 81 -3.69 16.06 -27.73
N GLY A 82 -4.72 16.53 -28.45
CA GLY A 82 -4.60 17.30 -29.68
C GLY A 82 -4.15 16.44 -30.86
N GLY A 83 -5.11 16.07 -31.71
CA GLY A 83 -4.82 15.84 -33.13
C GLY A 83 -4.44 17.12 -33.84
#